data_AF-A1S0T9-F1
#
_entry.id   AF-A1S0T9-F1
#
_cell.length_a   1.000
_cell.length_b   1.000
_cell.length_c   1.000
_cell.angle_alpha   90.00
_cell.angle_beta   90.00
_cell.angle_gamma   90.00
#
_symmetry.space_group_name_H-M   'P 1'
#
loop_
_entity.id
_entity.type
_entity.pdbx_description
1 polymer ?
#
loop_
_entity_poly.entity_id
_entity_poly.type
_entity_poly.pdbx_seq_one_letter_code
_entity_poly.pdbx_strand_id
1 'polypeptide(L)' 'MKTIAVDEATWKRLRELKDKLGFQSYNDVIRALVEQWHVSRVQESVEKLEIDVDAAEALAFFRQMKSIQKTKA' A
#
# COMPACT_ATOMS: atom_id res chain seq x y z
N MET A 1 -16.72 18.19 8.21
CA MET A 1 -15.39 17.80 8.73
C MET A 1 -15.57 16.95 9.98
N LYS A 2 -14.69 15.98 10.20
CA LYS A 2 -14.55 15.26 11.47
C LYS A 2 -13.19 15.61 12.05
N THR A 3 -13.08 15.67 13.37
CA THR A 3 -11.84 16.02 14.08
C THR A 3 -11.17 14.75 14.61
N ILE A 4 -9.85 14.68 14.49
CA ILE A 4 -9.03 13.60 15.07
C ILE A 4 -8.10 14.25 16.10
N ALA A 5 -8.11 13.75 17.32
CA ALA A 5 -7.14 14.14 18.34
C ALA A 5 -5.92 13.23 18.25
N VAL A 6 -4.73 13.81 18.27
CA VAL A 6 -3.45 13.11 18.29
C VAL A 6 -2.55 13.79 19.32
N ASP A 7 -1.61 13.04 19.88
CA ASP A 7 -0.58 13.60 20.75
C ASP A 7 0.43 14.47 19.97
N GLU A 8 1.21 15.28 20.71
CA GLU A 8 2.17 16.23 20.11
C GLU A 8 3.29 15.53 19.34
N ALA A 9 3.73 14.34 19.78
CA ALA A 9 4.78 13.60 19.10
C ALA A 9 4.29 13.09 17.74
N THR A 10 3.07 12.55 17.70
CA THR A 10 2.39 12.14 16.47
C THR A 10 2.15 13.33 15.56
N TRP A 11 1.72 14.47 16.10
CA TRP A 11 1.53 15.71 15.33
C TRP A 11 2.83 16.19 14.67
N LYS A 12 3.95 16.16 15.40
CA LYS A 12 5.27 16.50 14.85
C LYS A 12 5.64 15.59 13.67
N ARG A 13 5.46 14.27 13.81
CA ARG A 13 5.75 13.31 12.73
C ARG A 13 4.88 13.52 11.50
N LEU A 14 3.59 13.84 11.68
CA LEU A 14 2.68 14.14 10.57
C LEU A 14 3.11 15.41 9.81
N ARG A 15 3.59 16.43 10.51
CA ARG A 15 4.16 17.65 9.89
C ARG A 15 5.40 17.32 9.06
N GLU A 16 6.37 16.63 9.65
CA GLU A 16 7.59 16.23 8.95
C GLU A 16 7.28 15.36 7.71
N LEU A 17 6.32 14.44 7.82
CA LEU A 17 5.90 13.60 6.71
C LEU A 17 5.22 14.41 5.60
N LYS A 18 4.34 15.35 5.97
CA LYS A 18 3.70 16.27 5.02
C LYS A 18 4.73 17.05 4.21
N ASP A 19 5.74 17.59 4.88
CA ASP A 19 6.78 18.40 4.25
C ASP A 19 7.68 17.54 3.35
N LYS A 20 8.07 16.35 3.80
CA LYS A 20 8.87 15.41 3.00
C LYS A 20 8.16 14.96 1.73
N LEU A 21 6.84 14.75 1.79
CA LEU A 21 6.04 14.32 0.65
C LEU A 21 5.54 15.49 -0.22
N GLY A 22 5.77 16.74 0.20
CA GLY A 22 5.33 17.94 -0.53
C GLY A 22 3.82 18.15 -0.54
N PHE A 23 3.08 17.53 0.38
CA PHE A 23 1.63 17.61 0.41
C PHE A 23 1.13 18.95 0.96
N GLN A 24 0.02 19.43 0.40
CA GLN A 24 -0.62 20.67 0.81
C GLN A 24 -1.61 20.46 1.96
N SER A 25 -2.22 19.27 2.07
CA SER A 25 -3.20 18.95 3.11
C SER A 25 -2.78 17.75 3.98
N TYR A 26 -3.09 17.80 5.27
CA TYR A 26 -2.98 16.64 6.15
C TYR A 26 -3.96 15.51 5.77
N ASN A 27 -5.05 15.82 5.07
CA ASN A 27 -5.92 14.78 4.53
C ASN A 27 -5.21 13.94 3.46
N ASP A 28 -4.33 14.56 2.67
CA ASP A 28 -3.54 13.85 1.65
C ASP A 28 -2.50 12.94 2.31
N VAL A 29 -1.87 13.43 3.38
CA VAL A 29 -0.97 12.64 4.23
C VAL A 29 -1.69 11.42 4.81
N ILE A 30 -2.87 11.63 5.40
CA ILE A 30 -3.66 10.54 5.99
C ILE A 30 -4.08 9.54 4.90
N ARG A 31 -4.51 10.02 3.72
CA ARG A 31 -4.88 9.13 2.61
C ARG A 31 -3.69 8.27 2.16
N ALA A 32 -2.53 8.88 1.98
CA ALA A 32 -1.31 8.16 1.61
C ALA A 32 -0.91 7.11 2.67
N LEU A 33 -1.04 7.44 3.96
CA LEU A 33 -0.80 6.49 5.04
C LEU A 33 -1.77 5.30 5.01
N VAL A 34 -3.06 5.55 4.74
CA VAL A 34 -4.07 4.49 4.62
C VAL A 34 -3.78 3.60 3.42
N GLU A 35 -3.47 4.19 2.27
CA GLU A 35 -3.11 3.45 1.05
C GLU A 35 -1.85 2.60 1.27
N GLN A 36 -0.81 3.17 1.90
CA GLN A 36 0.42 2.46 2.22
C GLN A 36 0.18 1.30 3.20
N TRP A 37 -0.69 1.49 4.21
CA TRP A 37 -1.08 0.39 5.08
C TRP A 37 -1.73 -0.73 4.26
N HIS A 38 -2.71 -0.43 3.41
CA HIS A 38 -3.33 -1.47 2.58
C HIS A 38 -2.32 -2.25 1.74
N VAL A 39 -1.33 -1.57 1.15
CA VAL A 39 -0.24 -2.22 0.41
C VAL A 39 0.60 -3.12 1.33
N SER A 40 1.05 -2.61 2.48
CA SER A 40 1.87 -3.40 3.41
C SER A 40 1.13 -4.62 3.95
N ARG A 41 -0.17 -4.51 4.25
CA ARG A 41 -0.99 -5.63 4.71
C ARG A 41 -1.20 -6.69 3.62
N VAL A 42 -1.33 -6.24 2.36
CA VAL A 42 -1.37 -7.15 1.22
C VAL A 42 -0.02 -7.84 1.04
N GLN A 43 1.09 -7.12 1.14
CA GLN A 43 2.44 -7.70 1.09
C GLN A 43 2.65 -8.74 2.18
N GLU A 44 2.31 -8.45 3.44
CA GLU A 44 2.38 -9.41 4.54
C GLU A 44 1.49 -10.63 4.32
N SER A 45 0.33 -10.46 3.67
CA SER A 45 -0.58 -11.57 3.35
C SER A 45 -0.03 -12.45 2.22
N VAL A 46 0.66 -11.83 1.25
CA VAL A 46 1.34 -12.53 0.14
C VAL A 46 2.60 -13.23 0.62
N GLU A 47 3.39 -12.62 1.49
CA GLU A 47 4.59 -13.25 2.08
C GLU A 47 4.24 -14.45 2.97
N LYS A 48 3.04 -14.44 3.59
CA LYS A 48 2.52 -15.58 4.37
C LYS A 48 1.81 -16.63 3.52
N LEU A 49 1.54 -16.36 2.25
CA LEU A 49 1.12 -17.38 1.32
C LEU A 49 2.35 -18.19 0.91
N GLU A 50 2.66 -19.24 1.66
CA GLU A 50 3.39 -20.38 1.10
C GLU A 50 2.50 -20.97 0.02
N ILE A 51 2.76 -20.58 -1.23
CA ILE A 51 2.07 -21.15 -2.36
C ILE A 51 2.69 -22.53 -2.60
N ASP A 52 2.09 -23.56 -2.01
CA ASP A 52 2.35 -24.96 -2.34
C ASP A 52 1.70 -25.27 -3.70
N VAL A 53 2.33 -24.78 -4.78
CA VAL A 53 1.91 -25.01 -6.16
C VAL A 53 2.97 -25.79 -6.88
N ASP A 54 2.53 -26.86 -7.56
CA ASP A 54 3.33 -27.54 -8.57
C ASP A 54 3.83 -26.51 -9.60
N ALA A 55 5.06 -26.70 -10.10
CA ALA A 55 5.70 -25.80 -11.05
C ALA A 55 4.82 -25.49 -12.27
N ALA A 56 3.95 -26.41 -12.67
CA ALA A 56 2.97 -26.24 -13.74
C ALA A 56 1.89 -25.17 -13.40
N GLU A 57 1.39 -25.16 -12.17
CA GLU A 57 0.37 -24.20 -11.72
C GLU A 57 0.96 -22.81 -11.51
N ALA A 58 2.19 -22.72 -10.98
CA ALA A 58 2.93 -21.46 -10.89
C ALA A 58 3.13 -20.83 -12.29
N LEU A 59 3.49 -21.62 -13.29
CA LEU A 59 3.67 -21.17 -14.68
C LEU A 59 2.37 -20.65 -15.31
N ALA A 60 1.23 -21.28 -15.01
CA ALA A 60 -0.08 -20.82 -15.46
C ALA A 60 -0.46 -19.47 -14.83
N PHE A 61 -0.23 -19.32 -13.53
CA PHE A 61 -0.47 -18.07 -12.79
C PHE A 61 0.34 -16.90 -13.35
N PHE A 62 1.64 -17.09 -13.58
CA PHE A 62 2.50 -16.05 -14.15
C PHE A 62 2.12 -15.66 -15.59
N ARG A 63 1.63 -16.61 -16.41
CA ARG A 63 1.12 -16.30 -17.77
C ARG A 63 -0.15 -15.46 -17.70
N GLN A 64 -1.05 -15.76 -16.78
CA GLN A 64 -2.30 -15.01 -16.60
C GLN A 64 -2.05 -13.58 -16.11
N MET A 65 -1.09 -13.37 -15.19
CA MET A 65 -0.69 -12.02 -14.79
C MET A 65 -0.09 -11.21 -15.95
N LYS A 66 0.72 -11.83 -16.82
CA LYS A 66 1.28 -11.17 -18.01
C LYS A 66 0.22 -10.77 -19.04
N SER A 67 -0.87 -11.53 -19.19
CA SER A 67 -1.97 -11.14 -20.09
C SER A 67 -2.76 -9.93 -19.57
N ILE A 68 -2.89 -9.79 -18.25
CA ILE A 68 -3.59 -8.66 -17.61
C ILE A 68 -2.79 -7.35 -17.80
N GLN A 69 -1.45 -7.40 -17.79
CA GLN A 69 -0.63 -6.22 -18.06
C GLN A 69 -0.68 -5.79 -19.53
N LYS A 70 -0.83 -6.72 -20.48
CA LYS A 70 -0.93 -6.40 -21.92
C LYS A 70 -2.27 -5.80 -22.32
N THR A 71 -3.32 -5.90 -21.50
CA THR A 71 -4.64 -5.32 -21.81
C THR A 71 -4.79 -3.87 -21.33
N LYS A 72 -3.83 -3.35 -20.57
CA LYS A 72 -3.80 -1.96 -20.08
C LYS A 72 -2.77 -1.07 -20.78
N ALA A 73 -2.07 -1.60 -21.81
CA ALA A 73 -1.12 -0.86 -22.65
C ALA A 73 -1.76 -0.52 -24.00
#